data_AF-A0A1G0GCA9-F1
#
_entry.id   AF-A0A1G0GCA9-F1
#
_cell.length_a   1.000
_cell.length_b   1.000
_cell.length_c   1.000
_cell.angle_alpha   90.00
_cell.angle_beta   90.00
_cell.angle_gamma   90.00
#
_symmetry.space_group_name_H-M   'P 1'
#
loop_
_entity.id
_entity.type
_entity.pdbx_description
1 polymer ?
#
loop_
_entity_poly.entity_id
_entity_poly.type
_entity_poly.pdbx_seq_one_letter_code
_entity_poly.pdbx_strand_id
1 'polypeptide(L)'
;MGALSSAFTGIIIAVISSWVTVQLSLRRFQKEKIWERKFEAYIKIIEALHNVKDYMATEENFEIGIRNRENASPEYFSNSFAKYRTANDEVAKYRSIGELIISEEAVLLLNEYFKNTNVNVTHYMDEINSIWNAASSCLTKLLIIAKEDLNESTNSYFISIFISKMYYLKQYLERDNKHAD
;
A
#
# COMPACT_ATOMS: atom_id res chain seq x y z
N MET A 1 39.33 -35.27 -39.22
CA MET A 1 39.51 -34.68 -37.88
C MET A 1 38.60 -33.47 -37.58
N GLY A 2 38.02 -32.76 -38.57
CA GLY A 2 37.24 -31.53 -38.32
C GLY A 2 35.83 -31.67 -37.72
N ALA A 3 35.20 -32.85 -37.77
CA ALA A 3 33.83 -33.04 -37.28
C ALA A 3 33.71 -33.16 -35.75
N LEU A 4 34.75 -33.68 -35.09
CA LEU A 4 34.78 -33.80 -33.62
C LEU A 4 35.02 -32.45 -32.94
N SER A 5 35.84 -31.58 -33.54
CA SER A 5 36.10 -30.22 -33.04
C SER A 5 34.89 -29.31 -33.13
N SER A 6 34.09 -29.41 -34.20
CA SER A 6 32.86 -28.62 -34.35
C SER A 6 31.76 -29.08 -33.39
N ALA A 7 31.62 -30.39 -33.17
CA ALA A 7 30.67 -30.93 -32.19
C ALA A 7 31.00 -30.48 -30.75
N PHE A 8 32.28 -30.52 -30.36
CA PHE A 8 32.72 -30.06 -29.04
C PHE A 8 32.46 -28.57 -28.81
N THR A 9 32.72 -27.75 -29.84
CA THR A 9 32.43 -26.31 -29.80
C THR A 9 30.94 -26.03 -29.65
N GLY A 10 30.10 -26.78 -30.39
CA GLY A 10 28.63 -26.70 -30.27
C GLY A 10 28.12 -27.05 -28.87
N ILE A 11 28.68 -28.08 -28.24
CA ILE A 11 28.33 -28.48 -26.86
C ILE A 11 28.70 -27.38 -25.87
N ILE A 12 29.90 -26.80 -25.98
CA ILE A 12 30.32 -25.71 -25.09
C ILE A 12 29.39 -24.50 -25.23
N ILE A 13 29.07 -24.10 -26.46
CA ILE A 13 28.15 -22.98 -26.72
C ILE A 13 26.76 -23.29 -26.14
N ALA A 14 26.25 -24.51 -26.32
CA ALA A 14 24.96 -24.92 -25.79
C ALA A 14 24.91 -24.90 -24.25
N VAL A 15 25.98 -25.35 -23.59
CA VAL A 15 26.08 -25.33 -22.12
C VAL A 15 26.15 -23.89 -21.59
N ILE A 16 26.99 -23.04 -22.18
CA ILE A 16 27.14 -21.64 -21.75
C ILE A 16 25.84 -20.86 -21.98
N SER A 17 25.23 -20.99 -23.16
CA SER A 17 23.98 -20.29 -23.48
C SER A 17 22.82 -20.73 -22.59
N SER A 18 22.70 -22.02 -22.30
CA SER A 18 21.69 -22.54 -21.38
C SER A 18 21.90 -22.00 -19.96
N TRP A 19 23.15 -21.97 -19.47
CA TRP A 19 23.48 -21.42 -18.16
C TRP A 19 23.12 -19.94 -18.03
N VAL A 20 23.51 -19.13 -19.02
CA VAL A 20 23.20 -17.69 -19.05
C VAL A 20 21.68 -17.47 -19.08
N THR A 21 20.96 -18.24 -19.89
CA THR A 21 19.50 -18.15 -19.99
C THR A 21 18.83 -18.46 -18.65
N VAL A 22 19.25 -19.52 -17.95
CA VAL A 22 18.72 -19.86 -16.62
C VAL A 22 18.97 -18.73 -15.62
N GLN A 23 20.19 -18.19 -15.58
CA GLN A 23 20.53 -17.10 -14.65
C GLN A 23 19.73 -15.83 -14.93
N LEU A 24 19.53 -15.46 -16.20
CA LEU A 24 18.71 -14.32 -16.59
C LEU A 24 17.24 -14.52 -16.22
N SER A 25 16.70 -15.72 -16.49
CA SER A 25 15.32 -16.08 -16.13
C SER A 25 15.09 -16.05 -14.63
N LEU A 26 16.02 -16.57 -13.81
CA LEU A 26 15.92 -16.51 -12.35
C LEU A 26 15.94 -15.06 -11.84
N ARG A 27 16.88 -14.24 -12.33
CA ARG A 27 16.98 -12.83 -11.93
C ARG A 27 15.71 -12.06 -12.30
N ARG A 28 15.17 -12.33 -13.49
CA ARG A 28 13.90 -11.73 -13.93
C ARG A 28 12.76 -12.15 -13.00
N PHE A 29 12.60 -13.44 -12.75
CA PHE A 29 11.55 -13.96 -11.88
C PHE A 29 11.62 -13.41 -10.46
N GLN A 30 12.81 -13.29 -9.88
CA GLN A 30 12.99 -12.70 -8.54
C GLN A 30 12.58 -11.23 -8.53
N LYS A 31 12.95 -10.45 -9.55
CA LYS A 31 12.53 -9.06 -9.68
C LYS A 31 11.02 -8.93 -9.81
N GLU A 32 10.39 -9.76 -10.64
CA GLU A 32 8.93 -9.80 -10.82
C GLU A 32 8.25 -10.12 -9.49
N LYS A 33 8.71 -11.14 -8.76
CA LYS A 33 8.15 -11.53 -7.46
C LYS A 33 8.32 -10.47 -6.38
N ILE A 34 9.46 -9.76 -6.35
CA ILE A 34 9.66 -8.64 -5.42
C ILE A 34 8.72 -7.49 -5.76
N TRP A 35 8.59 -7.17 -7.05
CA TRP A 35 7.68 -6.13 -7.50
C TRP A 35 6.22 -6.44 -7.15
N GLU A 36 5.76 -7.67 -7.39
CA GLU A 36 4.41 -8.11 -7.03
C GLU A 36 4.17 -7.98 -5.52
N ARG A 37 5.13 -8.39 -4.68
CA ARG A 37 5.03 -8.26 -3.23
C ARG A 37 4.96 -6.80 -2.78
N LYS A 38 5.76 -5.91 -3.39
CA LYS A 38 5.70 -4.46 -3.16
C LYS A 38 4.33 -3.91 -3.52
N PHE A 39 3.87 -4.23 -4.72
CA PHE A 39 2.58 -3.76 -5.25
C PHE A 39 1.42 -4.19 -4.36
N GLU A 40 1.37 -5.46 -3.96
CA GLU A 40 0.35 -5.97 -3.04
C GLU A 40 0.40 -5.31 -1.67
N ALA A 41 1.60 -5.04 -1.13
CA ALA A 41 1.74 -4.34 0.14
C ALA A 41 1.20 -2.91 0.05
N TYR A 42 1.57 -2.15 -0.98
CA TYR A 42 1.05 -0.79 -1.17
C TYR A 42 -0.46 -0.76 -1.33
N ILE A 43 -1.05 -1.68 -2.11
CA ILE A 43 -2.52 -1.79 -2.24
C ILE A 43 -3.15 -1.98 -0.86
N LYS A 44 -2.66 -2.94 -0.07
CA LYS A 44 -3.25 -3.25 1.24
C LYS A 44 -3.15 -2.07 2.22
N ILE A 45 -2.04 -1.34 2.19
CA ILE A 45 -1.89 -0.13 3.02
C ILE A 45 -2.86 0.96 2.58
N ILE A 46 -2.98 1.20 1.27
CA ILE A 46 -3.90 2.20 0.71
C ILE A 46 -5.36 1.85 1.03
N GLU A 47 -5.75 0.59 0.85
CA GLU A 47 -7.09 0.10 1.21
C GLU A 47 -7.36 0.26 2.71
N ALA A 48 -6.39 -0.06 3.57
CA ALA A 48 -6.53 0.11 5.01
C ALA A 48 -6.68 1.59 5.42
N LEU A 49 -5.87 2.49 4.84
CA LEU A 49 -5.99 3.94 5.07
C LEU A 49 -7.33 4.49 4.56
N HIS A 50 -7.83 3.97 3.44
CA HIS A 50 -9.16 4.33 2.93
C HIS A 50 -10.26 3.92 3.91
N ASN A 51 -10.21 2.68 4.40
CA ASN A 51 -11.18 2.18 5.39
C ASN A 51 -11.16 3.02 6.68
N VAL A 52 -9.99 3.51 7.11
CA VAL A 52 -9.89 4.45 8.24
C VAL A 52 -10.58 5.78 7.91
N LYS A 53 -10.30 6.36 6.74
CA LYS A 53 -10.91 7.61 6.28
C LYS A 53 -12.43 7.51 6.20
N ASP A 54 -12.92 6.44 5.57
CA ASP A 54 -14.35 6.20 5.38
C ASP A 54 -15.07 6.05 6.71
N TYR A 55 -14.48 5.31 7.65
CA TYR A 55 -15.02 5.22 9.01
C TYR A 55 -15.17 6.62 9.62
N MET A 56 -14.11 7.44 9.58
CA MET A 56 -14.12 8.78 10.16
C MET A 56 -15.14 9.71 9.48
N ALA A 57 -15.46 9.48 8.21
CA ALA A 57 -16.43 10.27 7.44
C ALA A 57 -17.90 9.82 7.60
N THR A 58 -18.18 8.75 8.37
CA THR A 58 -19.56 8.28 8.56
C THR A 58 -20.42 9.29 9.31
N GLU A 59 -21.68 9.46 8.88
CA GLU A 59 -22.69 10.26 9.60
C GLU A 59 -22.84 9.81 11.06
N GLU A 60 -22.62 8.52 11.33
CA GLU A 60 -22.65 7.94 12.68
C GLU A 60 -21.59 8.57 13.61
N ASN A 61 -20.34 8.73 13.15
CA ASN A 61 -19.29 9.37 13.93
C ASN A 61 -19.58 10.87 14.13
N PHE A 62 -20.20 11.51 13.14
CA PHE A 62 -20.66 12.89 13.27
C PHE A 62 -21.78 13.02 14.32
N GLU A 63 -22.77 12.12 14.31
CA GLU A 63 -23.84 12.08 15.30
C GLU A 63 -23.34 11.80 16.72
N ILE A 64 -22.36 10.90 16.88
CA ILE A 64 -21.72 10.62 18.18
C ILE A 64 -21.02 11.86 18.72
N GLY A 65 -20.33 12.61 17.86
CA GLY A 65 -19.68 13.85 18.25
C GLY A 65 -20.65 14.97 18.64
N ILE A 66 -21.84 15.00 18.03
CA ILE A 66 -22.91 15.94 18.41
C ILE A 66 -23.61 15.51 19.71
N ARG A 67 -23.89 14.22 19.89
CA ARG A 67 -24.69 13.70 21.02
C ARG A 67 -23.90 13.39 22.28
N ASN A 68 -22.59 13.60 22.25
CA ASN A 68 -21.62 13.25 23.27
C ASN A 68 -21.48 11.72 23.41
N ARG A 69 -20.23 11.23 23.43
CA ARG A 69 -19.87 9.80 23.39
C ARG A 69 -20.55 8.95 24.47
N GLU A 70 -20.85 9.55 25.61
CA GLU A 70 -21.49 8.89 26.78
C GLU A 70 -22.93 8.46 26.53
N ASN A 71 -23.61 9.01 25.52
CA ASN A 71 -25.01 8.71 25.20
C ASN A 71 -25.17 7.71 24.03
N ALA A 72 -24.07 7.25 23.44
CA ALA A 72 -24.10 6.30 22.33
C ALA A 72 -24.36 4.86 22.83
N SER A 73 -25.14 4.07 22.07
CA SER A 73 -25.41 2.67 22.41
C SER A 73 -24.11 1.84 22.40
N PRO A 74 -23.82 1.05 23.46
CA PRO A 74 -22.59 0.24 23.57
C PRO A 74 -22.41 -0.78 22.44
N GLU A 75 -23.51 -1.35 21.94
CA GLU A 75 -23.50 -2.36 20.87
C GLU A 75 -23.09 -1.75 19.51
N TYR A 76 -23.47 -0.49 19.27
CA TYR A 76 -23.10 0.27 18.08
C TYR A 76 -21.61 0.66 18.08
N PHE A 77 -21.10 1.09 19.23
CA PHE A 77 -19.68 1.41 19.38
C PHE A 77 -18.79 0.19 19.12
N SER A 78 -19.26 -1.01 19.49
CA SER A 78 -18.50 -2.25 19.33
C SER A 78 -18.16 -2.59 17.87
N ASN A 79 -19.15 -2.53 16.96
CA ASN A 79 -18.99 -3.07 15.61
C ASN A 79 -18.24 -2.13 14.66
N SER A 80 -18.56 -0.84 14.68
CA SER A 80 -17.89 0.14 13.79
C SER A 80 -16.48 0.49 14.29
N PHE A 81 -16.25 0.55 15.61
CA PHE A 81 -14.90 0.70 16.16
C PHE A 81 -14.03 -0.53 15.91
N ALA A 82 -14.61 -1.74 15.83
CA ALA A 82 -13.86 -2.94 15.44
C ALA A 82 -13.35 -2.85 13.99
N LYS A 83 -14.13 -2.29 13.06
CA LYS A 83 -13.68 -2.04 11.68
C LYS A 83 -12.52 -1.05 11.62
N TYR A 84 -12.64 0.06 12.34
CA TYR A 84 -11.55 1.03 12.46
C TYR A 84 -10.27 0.39 13.03
N ARG A 85 -10.38 -0.33 14.16
CA ARG A 85 -9.24 -1.01 14.76
C ARG A 85 -8.60 -1.99 13.79
N THR A 86 -9.41 -2.81 13.11
CA THR A 86 -8.91 -3.77 12.11
C THR A 86 -8.15 -3.08 10.98
N ALA A 87 -8.69 -1.97 10.46
CA ALA A 87 -8.02 -1.20 9.41
C ALA A 87 -6.71 -0.58 9.91
N ASN A 88 -6.73 0.02 11.10
CA ASN A 88 -5.56 0.65 11.70
C ASN A 88 -4.46 -0.39 12.08
N ASP A 89 -4.86 -1.57 12.53
CA ASP A 89 -3.97 -2.69 12.83
C ASP A 89 -3.29 -3.23 11.55
N GLU A 90 -4.01 -3.28 10.42
CA GLU A 90 -3.40 -3.61 9.13
C GLU A 90 -2.35 -2.55 8.73
N VAL A 91 -2.61 -1.25 8.91
CA VAL A 91 -1.58 -0.21 8.69
C VAL A 91 -0.38 -0.42 9.62
N ALA A 92 -0.61 -0.75 10.89
CA ALA A 92 0.43 -0.94 11.90
C ALA A 92 1.31 -2.18 11.62
N LYS A 93 0.71 -3.24 11.07
CA LYS A 93 1.41 -4.42 10.60
C LYS A 93 2.41 -4.06 9.51
N TYR A 94 1.99 -3.30 8.49
CA TYR A 94 2.88 -2.85 7.41
C TYR A 94 3.93 -1.86 7.87
N ARG A 95 3.69 -1.08 8.91
CA ARG A 95 4.74 -0.30 9.58
C ARG A 95 5.81 -1.21 10.21
N SER A 96 5.39 -2.29 10.86
CA SER A 96 6.27 -3.18 11.63
C SER A 96 7.11 -4.12 10.77
N ILE A 97 6.58 -4.56 9.62
CA ILE A 97 7.30 -5.42 8.66
C ILE A 97 7.79 -4.64 7.44
N GLY A 98 7.56 -3.32 7.42
CA GLY A 98 7.61 -2.49 6.22
C GLY A 98 8.98 -2.44 5.57
N GLU A 99 10.06 -2.31 6.34
CA GLU A 99 11.42 -2.23 5.82
C GLU A 99 11.84 -3.46 4.98
N LEU A 100 11.15 -4.59 5.13
CA LEU A 100 11.42 -5.80 4.33
C LEU A 100 10.69 -5.82 2.98
N ILE A 101 9.67 -4.97 2.79
CA ILE A 101 8.75 -5.05 1.65
C ILE A 101 8.60 -3.70 0.96
N ILE A 102 8.32 -2.62 1.69
CA ILE A 102 8.12 -1.26 1.18
C ILE A 102 9.38 -0.39 1.39
N SER A 103 9.43 0.78 0.76
CA SER A 103 10.56 1.69 0.90
C SER A 103 10.67 2.26 2.32
N GLU A 104 11.88 2.65 2.71
CA GLU A 104 12.13 3.34 3.98
C GLU A 104 11.29 4.62 4.10
N GLU A 105 11.15 5.37 3.01
CA GLU A 105 10.31 6.57 2.96
C GLU A 105 8.84 6.26 3.27
N ALA A 106 8.31 5.15 2.75
CA ALA A 106 6.94 4.72 3.07
C ALA A 106 6.81 4.36 4.56
N VAL A 107 7.81 3.71 5.16
CA VAL A 107 7.82 3.39 6.60
C VAL A 107 7.83 4.68 7.44
N LEU A 108 8.67 5.65 7.07
CA LEU A 108 8.73 6.95 7.74
C LEU A 108 7.40 7.68 7.67
N LEU A 109 6.73 7.65 6.51
CA LEU A 109 5.40 8.22 6.34
C LEU A 109 4.36 7.53 7.23
N LEU A 110 4.39 6.19 7.33
CA LEU A 110 3.50 5.45 8.24
C LEU A 110 3.77 5.79 9.71
N ASN A 111 5.03 5.99 10.10
CA ASN A 111 5.38 6.45 11.45
C ASN A 111 4.83 7.85 11.74
N GLU A 112 4.89 8.76 10.76
CA GLU A 112 4.30 10.10 10.86
C GLU A 112 2.78 10.01 11.05
N TYR A 113 2.10 9.14 10.28
CA TYR A 113 0.68 8.87 10.43
C TYR A 113 0.32 8.44 11.87
N PHE A 114 1.02 7.45 12.43
CA PHE A 114 0.74 6.98 13.80
C PHE A 114 1.06 8.02 14.87
N LYS A 115 2.05 8.89 14.64
CA LYS A 115 2.35 10.00 15.54
C LYS A 115 1.22 11.04 15.52
N ASN A 116 0.66 11.32 14.36
CA ASN A 116 -0.39 12.33 14.17
C ASN A 116 -1.81 11.82 14.49
N THR A 117 -1.99 10.51 14.67
CA THR A 117 -3.25 9.93 15.17
C THR A 117 -3.26 9.73 16.68
N ASN A 118 -2.09 9.64 17.33
CA ASN A 118 -1.96 9.49 18.77
C ASN A 118 -1.85 10.86 19.49
N VAL A 119 -2.79 11.76 19.19
CA VAL A 119 -2.84 13.10 19.81
C VAL A 119 -3.80 13.04 20.98
N ASN A 120 -3.42 13.64 22.11
CA ASN A 120 -4.31 13.75 23.27
C ASN A 120 -5.26 14.94 23.03
N VAL A 121 -6.43 14.66 22.48
CA VAL A 121 -7.44 15.65 22.12
C VAL A 121 -8.57 15.63 23.13
N THR A 122 -8.97 16.82 23.58
CA THR A 122 -10.03 16.99 24.60
C THR A 122 -11.43 16.77 24.03
N HIS A 123 -11.61 16.98 22.72
CA HIS A 123 -12.89 16.87 22.03
C HIS A 123 -12.88 15.78 20.97
N TYR A 124 -13.92 14.95 20.97
CA TYR A 124 -14.06 13.80 20.06
C TYR A 124 -14.07 14.19 18.58
N MET A 125 -14.68 15.34 18.23
CA MET A 125 -14.67 15.83 16.84
C MET A 125 -13.27 16.24 16.38
N ASP A 126 -12.44 16.77 17.28
CA ASP A 126 -11.05 17.09 16.98
C ASP A 126 -10.22 15.82 16.78
N GLU A 127 -10.54 14.74 17.52
CA GLU A 127 -9.95 13.41 17.33
C GLU A 127 -10.29 12.81 15.96
N ILE A 128 -11.57 12.80 15.58
CA ILE A 128 -12.01 12.34 14.25
C ILE A 128 -11.32 13.13 13.16
N ASN A 129 -11.34 14.47 13.25
CA ASN A 129 -10.73 15.34 12.25
C ASN A 129 -9.21 15.12 12.16
N SER A 130 -8.53 14.95 13.30
CA SER A 130 -7.09 14.66 13.32
C SER A 130 -6.79 13.35 12.60
N ILE A 131 -7.54 12.29 12.89
CA ILE A 131 -7.32 10.97 12.27
C ILE A 131 -7.65 11.00 10.78
N TRP A 132 -8.76 11.63 10.40
CA TRP A 132 -9.14 11.78 8.99
C TRP A 132 -8.07 12.55 8.21
N ASN A 133 -7.59 13.68 8.74
CA ASN A 133 -6.55 14.49 8.10
C ASN A 133 -5.22 13.72 7.99
N ALA A 134 -4.82 13.01 9.05
CA ALA A 134 -3.62 12.18 9.04
C ALA A 134 -3.72 11.05 8.00
N ALA A 135 -4.87 10.36 7.92
CA ALA A 135 -5.10 9.30 6.95
C ALA A 135 -5.09 9.84 5.50
N SER A 136 -5.78 10.95 5.25
CA SER A 136 -5.84 11.60 3.93
C SER A 136 -4.47 12.10 3.45
N SER A 137 -3.70 12.73 4.33
CA SER A 137 -2.34 13.18 4.04
C SER A 137 -1.41 12.00 3.75
N CYS A 138 -1.47 10.96 4.60
CA CYS A 138 -0.69 9.74 4.42
C CYS A 138 -1.04 9.05 3.10
N LEU A 139 -2.31 8.89 2.77
CA LEU A 139 -2.75 8.25 1.53
C LEU A 139 -2.20 8.98 0.29
N THR A 140 -2.29 10.31 0.28
CA THR A 140 -1.83 11.12 -0.86
C THR A 140 -0.32 11.01 -1.06
N LYS A 141 0.46 11.15 0.02
CA LYS A 141 1.93 11.02 -0.03
C LYS A 141 2.34 9.58 -0.38
N LEU A 142 1.66 8.58 0.17
CA LEU A 142 1.97 7.16 -0.05
C LEU A 142 1.76 6.76 -1.51
N LEU A 143 0.77 7.32 -2.21
CA LEU A 143 0.57 7.07 -3.64
C LEU A 143 1.76 7.56 -4.49
N ILE A 144 2.40 8.66 -4.09
CA ILE A 144 3.59 9.20 -4.77
C ILE A 144 4.78 8.27 -4.52
N ILE A 145 5.04 7.94 -3.26
CA ILE A 145 6.14 7.04 -2.86
C ILE A 145 5.98 5.67 -3.52
N ALA A 146 4.76 5.10 -3.50
CA ALA A 146 4.47 3.81 -4.12
C ALA A 146 4.77 3.85 -5.63
N LYS A 147 4.42 4.93 -6.32
CA LYS A 147 4.71 5.09 -7.75
C LYS A 147 6.20 5.15 -8.03
N GLU A 148 6.96 5.86 -7.20
CA GLU A 148 8.41 5.97 -7.34
C GLU A 148 9.10 4.62 -7.08
N ASP A 149 8.80 3.98 -5.95
CA ASP A 149 9.38 2.70 -5.54
C ASP A 149 9.05 1.54 -6.51
N LEU A 150 7.83 1.56 -7.07
CA LEU A 150 7.42 0.57 -8.07
C LEU A 150 8.05 0.81 -9.44
N ASN A 151 8.31 2.07 -9.82
CA ASN A 151 8.99 2.40 -11.08
C ASN A 151 10.48 2.04 -11.03
N GLU A 152 11.16 2.27 -9.91
CA GLU A 152 12.57 1.87 -9.74
C GLU A 152 12.77 0.36 -9.85
N SER A 153 11.73 -0.42 -9.53
CA SER A 153 11.78 -1.87 -9.53
C SER A 153 11.32 -2.53 -10.85
N THR A 154 10.89 -1.77 -11.88
CA THR A 154 10.27 -2.38 -13.09
C THR A 154 10.84 -2.16 -14.47
N ASN A 155 10.56 -3.18 -15.30
CA ASN A 155 10.71 -3.29 -16.74
C ASN A 155 9.39 -2.82 -17.43
N SER A 156 9.47 -2.25 -18.64
CA SER A 156 8.41 -1.48 -19.34
C SER A 156 6.97 -2.06 -19.30
N TYR A 157 6.80 -3.37 -19.29
CA TYR A 157 5.49 -4.04 -19.23
C TYR A 157 4.69 -3.72 -17.95
N PHE A 158 5.35 -3.67 -16.79
CA PHE A 158 4.67 -3.50 -15.50
C PHE A 158 4.17 -2.08 -15.24
N ILE A 159 4.81 -1.09 -15.88
CA ILE A 159 4.38 0.31 -15.85
C ILE A 159 2.95 0.44 -16.41
N SER A 160 2.59 -0.35 -17.42
CA SER A 160 1.25 -0.32 -18.03
C SER A 160 0.15 -0.82 -17.08
N ILE A 161 0.40 -1.90 -16.34
CA ILE A 161 -0.53 -2.46 -15.34
C ILE A 161 -0.68 -1.50 -14.16
N PHE A 162 0.44 -0.93 -13.70
CA PHE A 162 0.46 0.03 -12.61
C PHE A 162 -0.32 1.30 -12.94
N ILE A 163 -0.07 1.91 -14.10
CA ILE A 163 -0.79 3.10 -14.56
C ILE A 163 -2.30 2.82 -14.67
N SER A 164 -2.69 1.65 -15.20
CA SER A 164 -4.10 1.29 -15.33
C SER A 164 -4.79 1.20 -13.95
N LYS A 165 -4.25 0.41 -13.01
CA LYS A 165 -4.84 0.26 -11.67
C LYS A 165 -4.81 1.55 -10.85
N MET A 166 -3.74 2.35 -10.95
CA MET A 166 -3.66 3.65 -10.30
C MET A 166 -4.66 4.65 -10.89
N TYR A 167 -4.92 4.61 -12.19
CA TYR A 167 -5.95 5.43 -12.81
C TYR A 167 -7.35 5.05 -12.31
N TYR A 168 -7.63 3.75 -12.11
CA TYR A 168 -8.87 3.30 -11.49
C TYR A 168 -8.98 3.75 -10.03
N LEU A 169 -7.92 3.57 -9.23
CA LEU A 169 -7.88 4.03 -7.83
C LEU A 169 -8.04 5.55 -7.73
N LYS A 170 -7.38 6.32 -8.60
CA LYS A 170 -7.51 7.77 -8.66
C LYS A 170 -8.94 8.19 -9.00
N GLN A 171 -9.57 7.59 -10.00
CA GLN A 171 -10.98 7.87 -10.32
C GLN A 171 -11.94 7.50 -9.19
N TYR A 172 -11.64 6.41 -8.48
CA TYR A 172 -12.41 6.01 -7.29
C TYR A 172 -12.30 7.08 -6.19
N LEU A 173 -11.08 7.53 -5.88
CA LEU A 173 -10.81 8.58 -4.89
C LEU A 173 -11.40 9.95 -5.28
N GLU A 174 -11.33 10.34 -6.56
CA GLU A 174 -11.89 11.61 -7.06
C GLU A 174 -13.43 11.61 -7.08
N ARG A 175 -14.05 10.43 -7.24
CA ARG A 175 -15.50 10.29 -7.15
C ARG A 175 -15.99 10.44 -5.73
N ASP A 176 -15.25 9.90 -4.76
CA ASP A 176 -15.56 9.98 -3.34
C ASP A 176 -15.49 11.42 -2.80
N ASN A 177 -14.48 12.19 -3.22
CA ASN A 177 -14.36 13.62 -2.85
C ASN A 177 -15.46 14.53 -3.45
N LYS A 178 -16.09 14.16 -4.57
CA LYS A 178 -17.15 14.96 -5.20
C LYS A 178 -18.51 14.85 -4.51
N HIS A 179 -18.67 13.94 -3.55
CA HIS A 179 -19.90 13.74 -2.79
C HIS A 179 -19.82 14.27 -1.35
N ALA A 180 -18.70 14.92 -0.99
CA ALA A 180 -18.46 15.50 0.33
C ALA A 180 -18.67 17.02 0.40
N ASP A 181 -19.05 17.65 -0.72
CA ASP A 181 -19.48 19.06 -0.83
C ASP A 181 -21.00 19.13 -1.05
#